data_AF-A0A161MCZ4-F1
#
_entry.id   AF-A0A161MCZ4-F1
#
_cell.length_a   1.000
_cell.length_b   1.000
_cell.length_c   1.000
_cell.angle_alpha   90.00
_cell.angle_beta   90.00
_cell.angle_gamma   90.00
#
_symmetry.space_group_name_H-M   'P 1'
#
loop_
_entity.id
_entity.type
_entity.pdbx_description
1 polymer ?
#
loop_
_entity_poly.entity_id
_entity_poly.type
_entity_poly.pdbx_seq_one_letter_code
_entity_poly.pdbx_strand_id
1 'polypeptide(L)'
;ETFSLLYYEFDAATREPPPWEPESYKLIGRIAAGEGRFNTNSEVIINTEIKSIPVTKKGVYFAFRDQGACISLLAIKVYYITCPEVTINFAKFPTTPTGREVTFIEQATGRCVDNA
;
A
#
# COMPACT_ATOMS: atom_id res chain seq x y z
N GLU A 1 16.78 0.27 16.21
CA GLU A 1 15.54 1.08 16.22
C GLU A 1 14.73 0.74 14.98
N THR A 2 13.90 -0.30 15.08
CA THR A 2 13.13 -0.83 13.96
C THR A 2 11.78 -1.30 14.45
N PHE A 3 10.78 -1.29 13.57
CA PHE A 3 9.48 -1.92 13.79
C PHE A 3 9.11 -2.76 12.56
N SER A 4 8.20 -3.71 12.73
CA SER A 4 7.72 -4.55 11.62
C SER A 4 6.38 -4.04 11.10
N LEU A 5 6.25 -3.96 9.78
CA LEU A 5 4.99 -3.75 9.10
C LEU A 5 4.44 -5.10 8.63
N LEU A 6 3.21 -5.41 9.02
CA LEU A 6 2.54 -6.67 8.71
C LEU A 6 1.16 -6.42 8.06
N TYR A 7 0.60 -7.46 7.43
CA TYR A 7 -0.75 -7.43 6.88
C TYR A 7 -1.52 -8.74 7.06
N TYR A 8 -2.84 -8.63 7.09
CA TYR A 8 -3.78 -9.76 7.11
C TYR A 8 -4.93 -9.51 6.15
N GLU A 9 -5.16 -10.45 5.23
CA GLU A 9 -6.24 -10.39 4.26
C GLU A 9 -7.45 -11.19 4.73
N PHE A 10 -8.63 -10.61 4.58
CA PHE A 10 -9.90 -11.24 4.94
C PHE A 10 -10.94 -11.07 3.83
N ASP A 11 -11.89 -12.01 3.80
CA ASP A 11 -13.08 -11.86 2.99
C ASP A 11 -14.12 -11.09 3.80
N ALA A 12 -14.56 -9.95 3.25
CA ALA A 12 -15.43 -8.97 3.93
C ALA A 12 -16.80 -9.49 4.40
N ALA A 13 -17.09 -10.78 4.25
CA ALA A 13 -18.29 -11.42 4.77
C ALA A 13 -18.29 -11.46 6.31
N THR A 14 -17.12 -11.52 6.94
CA THR A 14 -17.01 -11.50 8.40
C THR A 14 -16.73 -10.08 8.87
N ARG A 15 -17.70 -9.47 9.58
CA ARG A 15 -17.50 -8.19 10.32
C ARG A 15 -16.76 -8.42 11.64
N GLU A 16 -16.06 -9.52 11.76
CA GLU A 16 -15.33 -9.89 12.96
C GLU A 16 -14.07 -9.03 13.05
N PRO A 17 -13.67 -8.63 14.28
CA PRO A 17 -12.39 -7.96 14.47
C PRO A 17 -11.26 -8.86 13.93
N PRO A 18 -10.17 -8.29 13.42
CA PRO A 18 -9.04 -9.10 13.00
C PRO A 18 -8.49 -9.90 14.19
N PRO A 19 -7.85 -11.06 13.94
CA PRO A 19 -7.08 -11.73 14.98
C PRO A 19 -6.02 -10.77 15.54
N TRP A 20 -5.70 -10.86 16.82
CA TRP A 20 -4.67 -10.01 17.44
C TRP A 20 -3.34 -10.76 17.63
N GLU A 21 -3.32 -12.06 17.34
CA GLU A 21 -2.13 -12.90 17.35
C GLU A 21 -1.20 -12.50 16.18
N PRO A 22 0.05 -12.11 16.44
CA PRO A 22 1.00 -11.72 15.41
C PRO A 22 1.21 -12.78 14.32
N GLU A 23 1.07 -14.06 14.67
CA GLU A 23 1.23 -15.22 13.78
C GLU A 23 0.16 -15.28 12.69
N SER A 24 -0.98 -14.62 12.89
CA SER A 24 -2.04 -14.51 11.89
C SER A 24 -1.68 -13.54 10.75
N TYR A 25 -0.67 -12.68 10.96
CA TYR A 25 -0.25 -11.66 10.00
C TYR A 25 0.99 -12.08 9.21
N LYS A 26 1.03 -11.69 7.94
CA LYS A 26 2.19 -11.84 7.07
C LYS A 26 3.09 -10.61 7.17
N LEU A 27 4.41 -10.83 7.23
CA LEU A 27 5.40 -9.74 7.26
C LEU A 27 5.49 -9.05 5.88
N ILE A 28 5.32 -7.73 5.85
CA ILE A 28 5.63 -6.89 4.67
C ILE A 28 7.12 -6.53 4.67
N GLY A 29 7.62 -6.09 5.82
CA GLY A 29 9.01 -5.70 5.97
C GLY A 29 9.33 -5.16 7.35
N ARG A 30 10.63 -5.05 7.63
CA ARG A 30 11.14 -4.34 8.80
C ARG A 30 11.51 -2.92 8.38
N ILE A 31 10.98 -1.96 9.11
CA ILE A 31 11.17 -0.54 8.87
C ILE A 31 12.19 -0.02 9.89
N ALA A 32 13.19 0.70 9.41
CA ALA A 32 14.22 1.35 10.22
C ALA A 32 14.13 2.86 10.05
N ALA A 33 14.69 3.60 11.00
CA ALA A 33 14.97 5.01 10.78
C ALA A 33 16.05 5.16 9.69
N GLY A 34 15.91 6.14 8.80
CA GLY A 34 16.95 6.51 7.84
C GLY A 34 18.16 7.16 8.51
N GLU A 35 19.19 7.43 7.71
CA GLU A 35 20.38 8.14 8.19
C GLU A 35 20.03 9.58 8.61
N GLY A 36 20.46 10.00 9.81
CA GLY A 36 20.37 11.39 10.24
C GLY A 36 19.86 11.64 11.66
N ARG A 37 19.31 10.65 12.38
CA ARG A 37 18.91 10.82 13.79
C ARG A 37 20.06 11.27 14.72
N PHE A 38 21.30 11.04 14.31
CA PHE A 38 22.50 11.41 15.06
C PHE A 38 23.13 12.75 14.62
N ASN A 39 22.51 13.46 13.67
CA ASN A 39 22.99 14.79 13.29
C ASN A 39 22.63 15.79 14.39
N THR A 40 23.62 16.55 14.84
CA THR A 40 23.55 17.49 15.97
C THR A 40 22.70 18.74 15.73
N ASN A 41 22.09 18.86 14.55
CA ASN A 41 21.17 19.94 14.25
C ASN A 41 19.76 19.59 14.73
N SER A 42 19.07 20.56 15.33
CA SER A 42 17.71 20.48 15.86
C SER A 42 16.63 20.29 14.77
N GLU A 43 16.97 19.71 13.63
CA GLU A 43 16.07 19.50 12.52
C GLU A 43 15.28 18.21 12.74
N VAL A 44 13.95 18.31 12.74
CA VAL A 44 13.07 17.14 12.89
C VAL A 44 13.10 16.35 11.58
N ILE A 45 13.82 15.24 11.58
CA ILE A 45 13.88 14.34 10.43
C ILE A 45 12.66 13.41 10.44
N ILE A 46 11.80 13.55 9.43
CA ILE A 46 10.63 12.70 9.22
C ILE A 46 10.98 11.64 8.18
N ASN A 47 11.06 10.37 8.61
CA ASN A 47 11.29 9.24 7.71
C ASN A 47 10.00 8.89 6.96
N THR A 48 10.10 8.69 5.65
CA THR A 48 8.99 8.22 4.80
C THR A 48 9.38 6.92 4.14
N GLU A 49 8.59 5.88 4.37
CA GLU A 49 8.83 4.53 3.87
C GLU A 49 7.61 4.05 3.08
N ILE A 50 7.85 3.54 1.87
CA ILE A 50 6.80 3.06 0.96
C ILE A 50 6.99 1.55 0.77
N LYS A 51 5.93 0.79 1.00
CA LYS A 51 5.86 -0.65 0.76
C LYS A 51 4.58 -0.97 -0.01
N SER A 52 4.60 -2.05 -0.78
CA SER A 52 3.45 -2.55 -1.53
C SER A 52 3.27 -4.04 -1.27
N ILE A 53 2.02 -4.49 -1.40
CA ILE A 53 1.63 -5.89 -1.34
C ILE A 53 0.60 -6.17 -2.44
N PRO A 54 0.57 -7.37 -3.01
CA PRO A 54 -0.59 -7.81 -3.77
C PRO A 54 -1.75 -8.08 -2.81
N VAL A 55 -2.95 -7.60 -3.15
CA VAL A 55 -4.19 -7.89 -2.42
C VAL A 55 -5.08 -8.76 -3.30
N THR A 56 -5.52 -9.87 -2.74
CA THR A 56 -6.29 -10.95 -3.40
C THR A 56 -7.67 -11.16 -2.78
N LYS A 57 -7.88 -10.72 -1.53
CA LYS A 57 -9.19 -10.76 -0.87
C LYS A 57 -9.89 -9.41 -0.84
N LYS A 58 -11.12 -9.39 -0.33
CA LYS A 58 -11.99 -8.21 -0.30
C LYS A 58 -11.56 -7.15 0.73
N GLY A 59 -10.72 -7.49 1.69
CA GLY A 59 -10.26 -6.57 2.72
C GLY A 59 -8.86 -6.91 3.22
N VAL A 60 -8.18 -5.88 3.75
CA VAL A 60 -6.85 -5.99 4.32
C VAL A 60 -6.74 -5.15 5.60
N TYR A 61 -6.11 -5.71 6.62
CA TYR A 61 -5.66 -5.01 7.81
C TYR A 61 -4.14 -4.84 7.76
N PHE A 62 -3.65 -3.68 8.18
CA PHE A 62 -2.21 -3.44 8.39
C PHE A 62 -1.92 -3.36 9.88
N ALA A 63 -0.80 -3.95 10.30
CA ALA A 63 -0.36 -3.94 11.69
C ALA A 63 1.09 -3.46 11.80
N PHE A 64 1.37 -2.69 12.85
CA PHE A 64 2.69 -2.15 13.17
C PHE A 64 3.13 -2.79 14.47
N ARG A 65 4.15 -3.64 14.41
CA ARG A 65 4.68 -4.34 15.58
C ARG A 65 6.00 -3.74 16.00
N ASP A 66 5.99 -3.09 17.15
CA ASP A 66 7.20 -2.68 17.85
C ASP A 66 7.63 -3.72 18.89
N GLN A 67 8.94 -3.83 19.12
CA GLN A 67 9.54 -4.72 20.12
C GLN A 67 10.50 -3.97 21.04
N GLY A 68 10.24 -2.68 21.29
CA GLY A 68 11.01 -1.84 22.21
C GLY A 68 11.82 -0.73 21.53
N ALA A 69 11.40 -0.24 20.35
CA ALA A 69 11.98 0.93 19.72
C ALA A 69 11.24 2.22 20.14
N CYS A 70 11.96 3.34 20.18
CA CYS A 70 11.38 4.65 20.47
C CYS A 70 10.83 5.30 19.19
N ILE A 71 9.60 4.93 18.82
CA ILE A 71 8.99 5.32 17.54
C ILE A 71 7.80 6.25 17.72
N SER A 72 7.55 7.09 16.70
CA SER A 72 6.31 7.85 16.56
C SER A 72 5.81 7.72 15.12
N LEU A 73 4.58 7.23 14.95
CA LEU A 73 3.93 7.14 13.64
C LEU A 73 3.14 8.43 13.40
N LEU A 74 3.64 9.29 12.51
CA LEU A 74 3.02 10.59 12.24
C LEU A 74 1.86 10.52 11.25
N ALA A 75 1.98 9.68 10.22
CA ALA A 75 0.96 9.52 9.19
C ALA A 75 1.05 8.13 8.56
N ILE A 76 -0.11 7.58 8.20
CA ILE A 76 -0.24 6.35 7.42
C ILE A 76 -1.14 6.67 6.23
N LYS A 77 -0.64 6.41 5.02
CA LYS A 77 -1.40 6.58 3.78
C LYS A 77 -1.45 5.25 3.03
N VAL A 78 -2.65 4.69 2.93
CA VAL A 78 -2.93 3.50 2.12
C VAL A 78 -3.58 3.96 0.82
N TYR A 79 -3.06 3.50 -0.32
CA TYR A 79 -3.57 3.84 -1.64
C TYR A 79 -3.28 2.72 -2.64
N TYR A 80 -3.99 2.75 -3.76
CA TYR A 80 -3.71 1.96 -4.95
C TYR A 80 -3.58 2.91 -6.15
N ILE A 81 -2.94 2.45 -7.21
CA ILE A 81 -2.68 3.26 -8.41
C ILE A 81 -3.63 2.81 -9.52
N THR A 82 -4.12 3.78 -10.29
CA THR A 82 -4.98 3.55 -11.45
C THR A 82 -4.46 4.33 -12.65
N CYS A 83 -4.58 3.75 -13.84
CA CYS A 83 -4.54 4.50 -15.09
C CYS A 83 -5.85 5.32 -15.21
N PRO A 84 -5.79 6.64 -15.41
CA PRO A 84 -6.99 7.47 -15.53
C PRO A 84 -7.78 7.14 -16.80
N GLU A 85 -9.05 7.54 -16.85
CA GLU A 85 -9.83 7.49 -18.08
C GLU A 85 -9.21 8.41 -19.15
N VAL A 86 -9.04 7.88 -20.36
CA VAL A 86 -8.47 8.62 -21.50
C VAL A 86 -9.19 8.28 -22.80
N THR A 87 -9.16 9.20 -23.76
CA THR A 87 -9.62 8.96 -25.14
C THR A 87 -8.43 9.12 -26.09
N ILE A 88 -8.11 8.07 -26.83
CA ILE A 88 -6.98 8.04 -27.77
C ILE A 88 -7.47 7.39 -29.07
N ASN A 89 -7.19 7.99 -30.21
CA ASN A 89 -7.59 7.48 -31.54
C ASN A 89 -9.08 7.11 -31.65
N PHE A 90 -9.98 8.00 -31.19
CA PHE A 90 -11.43 7.78 -31.17
C PHE A 90 -11.90 6.57 -30.35
N ALA A 91 -11.04 5.96 -29.53
CA ALA A 91 -11.39 4.94 -28.55
C ALA A 91 -11.29 5.51 -27.13
N LYS A 92 -12.35 5.33 -26.35
CA LYS A 92 -12.41 5.67 -24.92
C LYS A 92 -11.97 4.47 -24.08
N PHE A 93 -10.96 4.69 -23.24
CA PHE A 93 -10.43 3.71 -22.29
C PHE A 93 -10.86 4.12 -20.87
N PRO A 94 -11.59 3.26 -20.13
CA PRO A 94 -12.02 3.57 -18.77
C PRO A 94 -10.85 3.58 -17.78
N THR A 95 -11.07 4.16 -16.60
CA THR A 95 -10.12 4.06 -15.48
C THR A 95 -9.84 2.59 -15.14
N THR A 96 -8.56 2.21 -15.17
CA THR A 96 -8.13 0.81 -15.00
C THR A 96 -7.12 0.72 -13.85
N PRO A 97 -7.36 -0.08 -12.81
CA PRO A 97 -6.36 -0.33 -11.76
C PRO A 97 -5.07 -0.92 -12.33
N THR A 98 -3.92 -0.57 -11.73
CA THR A 98 -2.66 -1.22 -12.09
C THR A 98 -2.66 -2.69 -11.70
N GLY A 99 -1.80 -3.49 -12.34
CA GLY A 99 -1.65 -4.90 -12.02
C GLY A 99 -1.19 -5.18 -10.58
N ARG A 100 -1.24 -6.46 -10.20
CA ARG A 100 -0.86 -6.92 -8.85
C ARG A 100 0.63 -6.79 -8.54
N GLU A 101 1.45 -6.71 -9.58
CA GLU A 101 2.90 -6.58 -9.50
C GLU A 101 3.34 -5.30 -10.21
N VAL A 102 4.45 -4.72 -9.75
CA VAL A 102 4.96 -3.43 -10.27
C VAL A 102 5.31 -3.50 -11.76
N THR A 103 5.73 -4.67 -12.24
CA THR A 103 6.13 -4.90 -13.63
C THR A 103 4.99 -5.39 -14.52
N PHE A 104 3.78 -5.55 -13.96
CA PHE A 104 2.64 -6.10 -14.70
C PHE A 104 1.95 -5.02 -15.52
N ILE A 105 1.76 -5.28 -16.80
CA ILE A 105 1.02 -4.39 -17.71
C ILE A 105 -0.39 -4.93 -17.84
N GLU A 106 -1.38 -4.14 -17.41
CA GLU A 106 -2.77 -4.56 -17.51
C GLU A 106 -3.39 -4.15 -18.85
N GLN A 107 -4.02 -5.11 -19.53
CA GLN A 107 -4.64 -4.86 -20.83
C GLN A 107 -5.98 -4.14 -20.63
N ALA A 108 -6.13 -2.95 -21.22
CA ALA A 108 -7.39 -2.21 -21.24
C ALA A 108 -8.04 -2.26 -22.62
N THR A 109 -9.32 -2.65 -22.67
CA THR A 109 -10.11 -2.63 -23.91
C THR A 109 -10.84 -1.30 -24.04
N GLY A 110 -10.54 -0.55 -25.10
CA GLY A 110 -11.25 0.69 -25.42
C GLY A 110 -12.58 0.44 -26.13
N ARG A 111 -13.50 1.40 -26.02
CA ARG A 111 -14.76 1.44 -26.78
C ARG A 111 -14.73 2.64 -27.72
N CYS A 112 -15.11 2.46 -28.98
CA CYS A 112 -15.27 3.58 -29.93
C CYS A 112 -16.21 4.64 -29.35
N VAL A 113 -15.86 5.91 -29.53
CA VAL A 113 -16.75 7.03 -29.19
C VAL A 113 -17.98 7.03 -30.10
N ASP A 114 -19.02 7.77 -29.71
CA ASP A 114 -20.24 7.82 -30.49
C ASP A 114 -19.98 8.38 -31.89
N ASN A 115 -20.47 7.67 -32.92
CA ASN A 115 -20.35 8.02 -34.34
C ASN A 115 -18.92 7.92 -34.94
N ALA A 116 -18.04 7.10 -34.37
CA ALA A 116 -16.73 6.74 -34.95
C ALA A 116 -16.79 5.55 -35.92
#